data_AF-A0A961E7P0-F1
#
_entry.id   AF-A0A961E7P0-F1
#
_cell.length_a   1.000
_cell.length_b   1.000
_cell.length_c   1.000
_cell.angle_alpha   90.00
_cell.angle_beta   90.00
_cell.angle_gamma   90.00
#
_symmetry.space_group_name_H-M   'P 1'
#
loop_
_entity.id
_entity.type
_entity.pdbx_description
1 polymer ?
#
loop_
_entity_poly.entity_id
_entity_poly.type
_entity_poly.pdbx_seq_one_letter_code
_entity_poly.pdbx_strand_id
1 'polypeptide(L)'
;MITPIVVGPKVVPVVDDVEQARSSVELAMLSAMAHYDVPGVLEALAATIATDSEHGYVYSELIWAVLSGAARVRWERLMTTTTWKHQSPFARKHFGDGEAKGRTEEAVVAVLTVLEARGIEVPEVVRDRVRGCDDLDLLQTWLSRSATAGEIGDVFD
;
A
#
# COMPACT_ATOMS: atom_id res chain seq x y z
N MET A 1 21.62 -36.64 16.94
CA MET A 1 21.17 -36.73 15.54
C MET A 1 19.75 -36.22 15.50
N ILE A 2 19.48 -35.10 14.83
CA ILE A 2 18.13 -34.53 14.70
C ILE A 2 17.58 -35.03 13.37
N THR A 3 16.45 -35.73 13.40
CA THR A 3 15.73 -36.13 12.19
C THR A 3 14.59 -35.12 12.01
N PRO A 4 14.67 -34.21 11.03
CA PRO A 4 13.63 -33.22 10.84
C PRO A 4 12.34 -33.90 10.36
N ILE A 5 11.21 -33.49 10.93
CA ILE A 5 9.89 -33.85 10.42
C ILE A 5 9.56 -32.86 9.30
N VAL A 6 9.48 -33.35 8.06
CA VAL A 6 9.13 -32.53 6.90
C VAL A 6 7.64 -32.69 6.62
N VAL A 7 6.89 -31.60 6.77
CA VAL A 7 5.50 -31.50 6.33
C VAL A 7 5.53 -31.08 4.87
N GLY A 8 5.15 -32.00 3.97
CA GLY A 8 5.11 -31.76 2.52
C GLY A 8 3.72 -32.03 1.93
N PRO A 9 3.56 -31.94 0.60
CA PRO A 9 2.27 -32.06 -0.08
C PRO A 9 1.50 -33.36 0.21
N LYS A 10 2.20 -34.44 0.58
CA LYS A 10 1.55 -35.71 0.95
C LYS A 10 0.84 -35.69 2.32
N VAL A 11 1.21 -34.74 3.18
CA VAL A 11 0.70 -34.61 4.55
C VAL A 11 -0.29 -33.47 4.66
N VAL A 12 -0.05 -32.37 3.93
CA VAL A 12 -0.95 -31.22 3.92
C VAL A 12 -2.17 -31.54 3.05
N PRO A 13 -3.41 -31.42 3.56
CA PRO A 13 -4.60 -31.61 2.76
C PRO A 13 -4.77 -30.50 1.72
N VAL A 14 -5.39 -30.83 0.59
CA VAL A 14 -5.87 -29.83 -0.38
C VAL A 14 -7.06 -29.11 0.23
N VAL A 15 -7.04 -27.78 0.19
CA VAL A 15 -8.12 -26.89 0.62
C VAL A 15 -8.43 -25.97 -0.54
N ASP A 16 -9.41 -26.35 -1.36
CA ASP A 16 -9.88 -25.63 -2.55
C ASP A 16 -11.29 -25.06 -2.39
N ASP A 17 -11.89 -25.24 -1.20
CA ASP A 17 -13.18 -24.70 -0.82
C ASP A 17 -13.04 -23.52 0.17
N VAL A 18 -13.82 -22.47 -0.05
CA VAL A 18 -13.80 -21.24 0.77
C VAL A 18 -14.28 -21.49 2.19
N GLU A 19 -15.32 -22.28 2.39
CA GLU A 19 -15.88 -22.51 3.73
C GLU A 19 -14.92 -23.37 4.55
N GLN A 20 -14.28 -24.35 3.92
CA GLN A 20 -13.19 -25.10 4.55
C GLN A 20 -12.00 -24.19 4.89
N ALA A 21 -11.59 -23.31 3.99
CA ALA A 21 -10.49 -22.37 4.23
C ALA A 21 -10.80 -21.40 5.38
N ARG A 22 -12.04 -20.94 5.50
CA ARG A 22 -12.50 -20.10 6.63
C ARG A 22 -12.47 -20.81 7.97
N SER A 23 -12.67 -22.13 7.99
CA SER A 23 -12.60 -22.92 9.22
C SER A 23 -11.18 -23.03 9.80
N SER A 24 -10.14 -22.89 8.97
CA SER A 24 -8.75 -22.75 9.40
C SER A 24 -7.91 -22.10 8.30
N VAL A 25 -7.59 -20.81 8.50
CA VAL A 25 -6.79 -20.02 7.56
C VAL A 25 -5.35 -20.53 7.52
N GLU A 26 -4.81 -21.00 8.64
CA GLU A 26 -3.46 -21.56 8.73
C GLU A 26 -3.34 -22.84 7.90
N LEU A 27 -4.36 -23.69 7.92
CA LEU A 27 -4.40 -24.88 7.07
C LEU A 27 -4.54 -24.50 5.59
N ALA A 28 -5.35 -23.50 5.26
CA ALA A 28 -5.46 -22.97 3.90
C ALA A 28 -4.13 -22.39 3.40
N MET A 29 -3.38 -21.70 4.28
CA MET A 29 -2.04 -21.19 3.99
C MET A 29 -1.06 -22.32 3.70
N LEU A 30 -0.99 -23.34 4.56
CA LEU A 30 -0.16 -24.52 4.33
C LEU A 30 -0.54 -25.23 3.03
N SER A 31 -1.85 -25.34 2.76
CA SER A 31 -2.37 -25.95 1.54
C SER A 31 -1.93 -25.16 0.31
N ALA A 32 -2.05 -23.83 0.31
CA ALA A 32 -1.59 -22.98 -0.76
C ALA A 32 -0.07 -23.08 -0.99
N MET A 33 0.74 -23.16 0.08
CA MET A 33 2.19 -23.35 -0.06
C MET A 33 2.54 -24.71 -0.69
N ALA A 34 1.76 -25.75 -0.40
CA ALA A 34 2.01 -27.11 -0.86
C ALA A 34 1.38 -27.44 -2.23
N HIS A 35 0.26 -26.80 -2.57
CA HIS A 35 -0.67 -27.19 -3.65
C HIS A 35 -1.13 -25.99 -4.50
N TYR A 36 -0.31 -24.94 -4.64
CA TYR A 36 -0.67 -23.72 -5.41
C TYR A 36 -1.03 -23.98 -6.89
N ASP A 37 -0.61 -25.12 -7.43
CA ASP A 37 -0.89 -25.58 -8.78
C ASP A 37 -2.26 -26.24 -8.92
N VAL A 38 -2.87 -26.66 -7.81
CA VAL A 38 -4.23 -27.20 -7.80
C VAL A 38 -5.24 -26.06 -8.03
N PRO A 39 -6.19 -26.21 -8.99
CA PRO A 39 -7.26 -25.24 -9.18
C PRO A 39 -8.08 -25.04 -7.90
N GLY A 40 -8.46 -23.80 -7.59
CA GLY A 40 -9.31 -23.48 -6.45
C GLY A 40 -8.54 -23.19 -5.15
N VAL A 41 -7.33 -23.73 -4.95
CA VAL A 41 -6.59 -23.54 -3.69
C VAL A 41 -6.23 -22.07 -3.45
N LEU A 42 -5.65 -21.40 -4.45
CA LEU A 42 -5.30 -19.97 -4.32
C LEU A 42 -6.56 -19.09 -4.26
N GLU A 43 -7.62 -19.45 -4.96
CA GLU A 43 -8.90 -18.74 -4.93
C GLU A 43 -9.57 -18.83 -3.56
N ALA A 44 -9.60 -20.03 -2.96
CA ALA A 44 -10.18 -20.27 -1.64
C ALA A 44 -9.44 -19.50 -0.56
N LEU A 45 -8.10 -19.51 -0.61
CA LEU A 45 -7.28 -18.70 0.29
C LEU A 45 -7.54 -17.20 0.09
N ALA A 46 -7.49 -16.71 -1.15
CA ALA A 46 -7.68 -15.29 -1.47
C ALA A 46 -9.03 -14.78 -0.97
N ALA A 47 -10.11 -15.52 -1.23
CA ALA A 47 -11.46 -15.17 -0.77
C ALA A 47 -11.62 -15.22 0.76
N THR A 48 -10.87 -16.09 1.43
CA THR A 48 -10.86 -16.18 2.90
C THR A 48 -10.16 -14.97 3.51
N ILE A 49 -8.90 -14.72 3.12
CA ILE A 49 -8.10 -13.63 3.70
C ILE A 49 -8.68 -12.26 3.34
N ALA A 50 -9.38 -12.13 2.21
CA ALA A 50 -10.08 -10.91 1.80
C ALA A 50 -11.12 -10.41 2.79
N THR A 51 -11.66 -11.32 3.60
CA THR A 51 -12.62 -10.98 4.66
C THR A 51 -11.96 -10.73 6.02
N ASP A 52 -10.67 -11.01 6.15
CA ASP A 52 -9.89 -10.79 7.36
C ASP A 52 -9.17 -9.44 7.31
N SER A 53 -9.84 -8.41 7.83
CA SER A 53 -9.30 -7.05 7.89
C SER A 53 -8.13 -6.91 8.86
N GLU A 54 -7.97 -7.80 9.83
CA GLU A 54 -6.92 -7.68 10.84
C GLU A 54 -5.61 -8.32 10.36
N HIS A 55 -5.68 -9.56 9.85
CA HIS A 55 -4.49 -10.38 9.57
C HIS A 55 -4.29 -10.69 8.09
N GLY A 56 -5.30 -10.48 7.24
CA GLY A 56 -5.23 -10.93 5.85
C GLY A 56 -4.04 -10.38 5.05
N TYR A 57 -3.54 -9.19 5.40
CA TYR A 57 -2.34 -8.61 4.77
C TYR A 57 -1.08 -9.44 5.07
N VAL A 58 -0.93 -9.94 6.31
CA VAL A 58 0.21 -10.79 6.71
C VAL A 58 0.18 -12.09 5.91
N TYR A 59 -1.00 -12.69 5.79
CA TYR A 59 -1.17 -13.91 5.01
C TYR A 59 -0.88 -13.70 3.53
N SER A 60 -1.31 -12.56 2.95
CA SER A 60 -1.02 -12.23 1.56
C SER A 60 0.47 -12.04 1.29
N GLU A 61 1.18 -11.32 2.17
CA GLU A 61 2.64 -11.13 2.05
C GLU A 61 3.38 -12.46 2.18
N LEU A 62 2.98 -13.30 3.15
CA LEU A 62 3.61 -14.60 3.38
C LEU A 62 3.48 -15.52 2.16
N ILE A 63 2.28 -15.63 1.59
CA ILE A 63 2.08 -16.50 0.42
C ILE A 63 2.77 -15.91 -0.82
N TRP A 64 2.76 -14.59 -1.01
CA TRP A 64 3.49 -13.96 -2.11
C TRP A 64 5.00 -14.26 -2.05
N ALA A 65 5.58 -14.22 -0.84
CA ALA A 65 6.99 -14.53 -0.62
C ALA A 65 7.35 -15.98 -0.98
N VAL A 66 6.44 -16.94 -0.75
CA VAL A 66 6.65 -18.36 -1.07
C VAL A 66 6.43 -18.67 -2.55
N LEU A 67 5.41 -18.06 -3.18
CA LEU A 67 5.08 -18.33 -4.57
C LEU A 67 6.14 -17.79 -5.52
N SER A 68 6.31 -18.42 -6.68
CA SER A 68 7.20 -17.96 -7.74
C SER A 68 6.60 -18.19 -9.13
N GLY A 69 7.20 -17.57 -10.15
CA GLY A 69 6.79 -17.75 -11.55
C GLY A 69 5.30 -17.51 -11.79
N ALA A 70 4.65 -18.43 -12.51
CA ALA A 70 3.24 -18.33 -12.88
C ALA A 70 2.30 -18.31 -11.67
N ALA A 71 2.65 -18.97 -10.57
CA ALA A 71 1.83 -19.01 -9.37
C ALA A 71 1.77 -17.64 -8.67
N ARG A 72 2.91 -16.93 -8.61
CA ARG A 72 2.95 -15.56 -8.08
C ARG A 72 2.13 -14.60 -8.94
N VAL A 73 2.25 -14.69 -10.27
CA VAL A 73 1.43 -13.87 -11.19
C VAL A 73 -0.06 -14.15 -11.03
N ARG A 74 -0.46 -15.42 -10.83
CA ARG A 74 -1.86 -15.79 -10.55
C ARG A 74 -2.33 -15.19 -9.23
N TRP A 75 -1.53 -15.27 -8.17
CA TRP A 75 -1.83 -14.68 -6.88
C TRP A 75 -2.04 -13.16 -6.95
N GLU A 76 -1.14 -12.45 -7.64
CA GLU A 76 -1.23 -11.00 -7.83
C GLU A 76 -2.53 -10.59 -8.54
N ARG A 77 -2.95 -11.36 -9.56
CA ARG A 77 -4.25 -11.13 -10.23
C ARG A 77 -5.41 -11.32 -9.29
N LEU A 78 -5.42 -12.38 -8.48
CA LEU A 78 -6.48 -12.62 -7.49
C LEU A 78 -6.59 -11.45 -6.52
N MET A 79 -5.48 -11.04 -5.90
CA MET A 79 -5.44 -9.92 -4.95
C MET A 79 -5.88 -8.58 -5.56
N THR A 80 -5.64 -8.37 -6.86
CA THR A 80 -6.08 -7.17 -7.57
C THR A 80 -7.59 -7.17 -7.85
N THR A 81 -8.15 -8.34 -8.16
CA THR A 81 -9.58 -8.49 -8.48
C THR A 81 -10.48 -8.53 -7.26
N THR A 82 -9.96 -8.99 -6.12
CA THR A 82 -10.70 -8.96 -4.87
C THR A 82 -10.86 -7.52 -4.41
N THR A 83 -11.99 -7.18 -3.77
CA THR A 83 -12.29 -5.84 -3.22
C THR A 83 -11.41 -5.49 -2.00
N TRP A 84 -10.11 -5.78 -2.09
CA TRP A 84 -9.03 -5.54 -1.12
C TRP A 84 -8.69 -4.06 -0.95
N LYS A 85 -9.53 -3.15 -1.45
CA LYS A 85 -9.31 -1.72 -1.31
C LYS A 85 -9.53 -1.32 0.16
N HIS A 86 -8.42 -1.26 0.90
CA HIS A 86 -8.26 -0.53 2.16
C HIS A 86 -8.92 -1.16 3.41
N GLN A 87 -8.80 -2.47 3.62
CA GLN A 87 -9.41 -3.11 4.81
C GLN A 87 -8.47 -3.26 6.02
N SER A 88 -7.16 -3.43 5.82
CA SER A 88 -6.24 -3.53 6.96
C SER A 88 -5.94 -2.17 7.59
N PRO A 89 -5.91 -2.03 8.94
CA PRO A 89 -5.42 -0.84 9.62
C PRO A 89 -4.03 -0.39 9.15
N PHE A 90 -3.16 -1.34 8.79
CA PHE A 90 -1.84 -1.07 8.22
C PHE A 90 -1.94 -0.44 6.83
N ALA A 91 -2.74 -1.03 5.94
CA ALA A 91 -2.96 -0.50 4.59
C ALA A 91 -3.67 0.86 4.62
N ARG A 92 -4.62 1.07 5.53
CA ARG A 92 -5.29 2.38 5.76
C ARG A 92 -4.31 3.42 6.26
N LYS A 93 -3.46 3.05 7.23
CA LYS A 93 -2.45 3.95 7.79
C LYS A 93 -1.44 4.35 6.71
N HIS A 94 -0.83 3.40 6.02
CA HIS A 94 0.19 3.70 5.02
C HIS A 94 -0.37 4.39 3.77
N PHE A 95 -1.59 4.05 3.35
CA PHE A 95 -2.26 4.77 2.28
C PHE A 95 -2.63 6.20 2.71
N GLY A 96 -3.14 6.38 3.93
CA GLY A 96 -3.43 7.69 4.50
C GLY A 96 -2.18 8.56 4.69
N ASP A 97 -1.08 7.98 5.19
CA ASP A 97 0.22 8.63 5.31
C ASP A 97 0.76 9.02 3.92
N GLY A 98 0.60 8.14 2.93
CA GLY A 98 0.97 8.40 1.54
C GLY A 98 0.13 9.51 0.89
N GLU A 99 -1.17 9.53 1.13
CA GLU A 99 -2.07 10.57 0.63
C GLU A 99 -1.79 11.93 1.31
N ALA A 100 -1.58 11.93 2.62
CA ALA A 100 -1.20 13.13 3.36
C ALA A 100 0.12 13.70 2.85
N LYS A 101 1.16 12.86 2.72
CA LYS A 101 2.45 13.24 2.16
C LYS A 101 2.32 13.75 0.72
N GLY A 102 1.53 13.07 -0.11
CA GLY A 102 1.27 13.47 -1.49
C GLY A 102 0.62 14.85 -1.60
N ARG A 103 -0.36 15.16 -0.72
CA ARG A 103 -0.98 16.49 -0.66
C ARG A 103 0.01 17.59 -0.27
N THR A 104 0.89 17.30 0.70
CA THR A 104 1.94 18.24 1.10
C THR A 104 2.94 18.48 -0.04
N GLU A 105 3.45 17.41 -0.66
CA GLU A 105 4.37 17.51 -1.79
C GLU A 105 3.75 18.25 -2.99
N GLU A 106 2.47 18.00 -3.28
CA GLU A 106 1.73 18.74 -4.31
C GLU A 106 1.60 20.23 -3.95
N ALA A 107 1.26 20.56 -2.70
CA ALA A 107 1.13 21.95 -2.26
C ALA A 107 2.47 22.71 -2.34
N VAL A 108 3.59 22.06 -2.01
CA VAL A 108 4.95 22.61 -2.23
C VAL A 108 5.18 22.95 -3.70
N VAL A 109 4.88 22.00 -4.60
CA VAL A 109 5.04 22.20 -6.05
C VAL A 109 4.13 23.32 -6.54
N ALA A 110 2.89 23.38 -6.06
CA ALA A 110 1.92 24.40 -6.45
C ALA A 110 2.38 25.81 -6.05
N VAL A 111 2.88 26.01 -4.82
CA VAL A 111 3.41 27.31 -4.36
C VAL A 111 4.51 27.79 -5.30
N LEU A 112 5.51 26.94 -5.55
CA LEU A 112 6.65 27.31 -6.40
C LEU A 112 6.23 27.55 -7.85
N THR A 113 5.29 26.76 -8.37
CA THR A 113 4.75 26.91 -9.73
C THR A 113 4.02 28.23 -9.91
N VAL A 114 3.21 28.63 -8.92
CA VAL A 114 2.48 29.91 -8.97
C VAL A 114 3.46 31.08 -8.90
N LEU A 115 4.45 31.04 -8.00
CA LEU A 115 5.48 32.07 -7.90
C LEU A 115 6.25 32.25 -9.22
N GLU A 116 6.63 31.15 -9.86
CA GLU A 116 7.27 31.17 -11.18
C GLU A 116 6.34 31.76 -12.25
N ALA A 117 5.07 31.35 -12.29
CA ALA A 117 4.08 31.89 -13.23
C ALA A 117 3.78 33.38 -13.01
N ARG A 118 3.93 33.86 -11.78
CA ARG A 118 3.83 35.29 -11.41
C ARG A 118 5.09 36.08 -11.77
N GLY A 119 6.18 35.42 -12.17
CA GLY A 119 7.47 36.04 -12.43
C GLY A 119 8.16 36.55 -11.16
N ILE A 120 7.79 36.02 -9.99
CA ILE A 120 8.42 36.36 -8.72
C ILE A 120 9.68 35.49 -8.57
N GLU A 121 10.84 36.13 -8.47
CA GLU A 121 12.09 35.41 -8.24
C GLU A 121 12.05 34.74 -6.86
N VAL A 122 12.32 33.43 -6.83
CA VAL A 122 12.34 32.62 -5.61
C VAL A 122 13.79 32.25 -5.30
N PRO A 123 14.43 32.92 -4.32
CA PRO A 123 15.78 32.56 -3.88
C PRO A 123 15.84 31.11 -3.39
N GLU A 124 16.98 30.43 -3.55
CA GLU A 124 17.11 29.01 -3.19
C GLU A 124 16.80 28.75 -1.71
N VAL A 125 17.15 29.68 -0.81
CA VAL A 125 16.79 29.59 0.62
C VAL A 125 15.28 29.54 0.87
N VAL A 126 14.49 30.24 0.04
CA VAL A 126 13.02 30.19 0.11
C VAL A 126 12.51 28.89 -0.48
N ARG A 127 13.11 28.44 -1.59
CA ARG A 127 12.76 27.16 -2.23
C ARG A 127 12.98 25.99 -1.26
N ASP A 128 14.09 25.99 -0.52
CA ASP A 128 14.39 25.00 0.51
C ASP A 128 13.41 25.08 1.68
N ARG A 129 13.05 26.29 2.13
CA ARG A 129 12.02 26.50 3.15
C ARG A 129 10.67 25.92 2.73
N VAL A 130 10.24 26.14 1.49
CA VAL A 130 8.97 25.61 0.98
C VAL A 130 9.03 24.09 0.88
N ARG A 131 10.10 23.54 0.29
CA ARG A 131 10.28 22.08 0.14
C ARG A 131 10.40 21.31 1.45
N GLY A 132 10.94 21.94 2.50
CA GLY A 132 11.03 21.36 3.83
C GLY A 132 9.81 21.56 4.71
N CYS A 133 8.74 22.19 4.20
CA CYS A 133 7.52 22.41 4.96
C CYS A 133 6.60 21.18 4.87
N ASP A 134 6.32 20.56 6.02
CA ASP A 134 5.38 19.44 6.13
C ASP A 134 3.96 19.87 6.57
N ASP A 135 3.74 21.17 6.80
CA ASP A 135 2.47 21.74 7.22
C ASP A 135 1.61 22.14 6.01
N LEU A 136 0.60 21.31 5.72
CA LEU A 136 -0.30 21.50 4.58
C LEU A 136 -1.13 22.81 4.68
N ASP A 137 -1.56 23.20 5.88
CA ASP A 137 -2.39 24.41 6.06
C ASP A 137 -1.57 25.68 5.82
N LEU A 138 -0.30 25.65 6.26
CA LEU A 138 0.65 26.71 5.98
C LEU A 138 0.98 26.79 4.48
N LEU A 139 1.20 25.65 3.82
CA LEU A 139 1.44 25.59 2.37
C LEU A 139 0.25 26.10 1.56
N GLN A 140 -0.99 25.77 1.95
CA GLN A 140 -2.19 26.30 1.30
C GLN A 140 -2.33 27.81 1.49
N THR A 141 -1.95 28.32 2.66
CA THR A 141 -1.90 29.76 2.93
C THR A 141 -0.89 30.45 2.00
N TRP A 142 0.31 29.91 1.88
CA TRP A 142 1.33 30.42 0.96
C TRP A 142 0.89 30.33 -0.50
N LEU A 143 0.19 29.26 -0.89
CA LEU A 143 -0.34 29.10 -2.24
C LEU A 143 -1.35 30.20 -2.58
N SER A 144 -2.30 30.43 -1.67
CA SER A 144 -3.31 31.49 -1.80
C SER A 144 -2.66 32.87 -1.93
N ARG A 145 -1.68 33.17 -1.07
CA ARG A 145 -0.95 34.45 -1.11
C ARG A 145 -0.10 34.60 -2.37
N SER A 146 0.54 33.53 -2.83
CA SER A 146 1.35 33.53 -4.06
C SER A 146 0.53 33.98 -5.28
N ALA A 147 -0.77 33.69 -5.31
CA ALA A 147 -1.64 34.09 -6.41
C ALA A 147 -1.82 35.62 -6.53
N THR A 148 -1.71 36.36 -5.42
CA THR A 148 -1.95 37.81 -5.36
C THR A 148 -0.73 38.64 -4.97
N ALA A 149 0.33 38.02 -4.46
CA ALA A 149 1.56 38.65 -4.00
C ALA A 149 2.20 39.54 -5.07
N GLY A 150 2.65 40.73 -4.68
CA GLY A 150 3.44 41.62 -5.52
C GLY A 150 4.93 41.26 -5.47
N GLU A 151 5.40 40.77 -4.32
CA GLU A 151 6.77 40.31 -4.11
C GLU A 151 6.83 39.06 -3.22
N ILE A 152 8.02 38.47 -3.10
CA ILE A 152 8.21 37.21 -2.37
C ILE A 152 7.87 37.31 -0.87
N GLY A 153 8.06 38.49 -0.25
CA GLY A 153 7.77 38.74 1.17
C GLY A 153 6.29 38.55 1.50
N ASP A 154 5.40 39.05 0.63
CA ASP A 154 3.94 39.00 0.78
C ASP A 154 3.39 37.57 0.97
N VAL A 155 4.14 36.56 0.53
CA VAL A 155 3.73 35.16 0.63
C VAL A 155 3.95 34.62 2.04
N PHE A 156 5.05 35.01 2.68
CA PHE A 156 5.56 34.36 3.89
C PHE A 156 5.33 35.13 5.19
N ASP A 157 4.80 36.36 5.10
CA ASP A 157 4.44 37.25 6.22
C ASP A 157 3.00 37.01 6.72
#